data_AF-A0A4P5VPC4-F1
#
_entry.id   AF-A0A4P5VPC4-F1
#
_cell.length_a   1.000
_cell.length_b   1.000
_cell.length_c   1.000
_cell.angle_alpha   90.00
_cell.angle_beta   90.00
_cell.angle_gamma   90.00
#
_symmetry.space_group_name_H-M   'P 1'
#
loop_
_entity.id
_entity.type
_entity.pdbx_description
1 polymer ?
#
loop_
_entity_poly.entity_id
_entity_poly.type
_entity_poly.pdbx_seq_one_letter_code
_entity_poly.pdbx_strand_id
1 'polypeptide(L)'
;MLTSTWLDPIPGLWREEAAHRYWLGDHLFPVSITGVLAHGLSSTAKRAIEAKRPVWEPRGTTVHSALEHYSQARFLVGRSPEQALLAIEQLPGHHRYRDWILPLLQLLLWDEVQVIASERLSCCLTRNLAGGFDGAYASPALSDRWGHEVRVLYDLKTLSAHGRPYSTAAQLGGYMVLEAAQGNHYDLGQTLWSKPGEAAPSTFYSREQCLAAWAAAWSRYCLARRPF
;
A
#
# COMPACT_ATOMS: atom_id res chain seq x y z
N MET A 1 -29.49 4.56 4.58
CA MET A 1 -28.23 4.01 5.12
C MET A 1 -27.31 3.82 3.93
N LEU A 2 -26.24 4.62 3.80
CA LEU A 2 -25.25 4.40 2.76
C LEU A 2 -24.51 3.11 3.16
N THR A 3 -24.71 2.04 2.40
CA THR A 3 -23.88 0.83 2.49
C THR A 3 -22.42 1.25 2.36
N SER A 4 -21.59 0.87 3.33
CA SER A 4 -20.15 1.16 3.27
C SER A 4 -19.59 0.61 1.96
N THR A 5 -18.92 1.45 1.19
CA THR A 5 -18.17 1.03 -0.01
C THR A 5 -16.78 0.50 0.30
N TRP A 6 -16.44 0.39 1.59
CA TRP A 6 -15.17 -0.19 2.00
C TRP A 6 -15.15 -1.69 1.79
N LEU A 7 -14.00 -2.21 1.40
CA LEU A 7 -13.79 -3.65 1.27
C LEU A 7 -13.68 -4.29 2.65
N ASP A 8 -14.52 -5.28 2.92
CA ASP A 8 -14.53 -6.01 4.19
C ASP A 8 -13.22 -6.80 4.41
N PRO A 9 -12.62 -6.75 5.62
CA PRO A 9 -11.46 -7.56 5.96
C PRO A 9 -11.71 -9.04 5.66
N ILE A 10 -10.67 -9.77 5.26
CA ILE A 10 -10.78 -11.22 5.02
C ILE A 10 -10.90 -11.92 6.39
N PRO A 11 -12.00 -12.62 6.69
CA PRO A 11 -12.19 -13.27 7.98
C PRO A 11 -11.07 -14.26 8.31
N GLY A 12 -10.51 -14.14 9.50
CA GLY A 12 -9.43 -15.01 9.98
C GLY A 12 -8.04 -14.70 9.40
N LEU A 13 -7.91 -13.71 8.50
CA LEU A 13 -6.61 -13.23 8.04
C LEU A 13 -6.06 -12.20 9.03
N TRP A 14 -4.85 -12.44 9.51
CA TRP A 14 -4.15 -11.52 10.40
C TRP A 14 -2.64 -11.53 10.13
N ARG A 15 -1.96 -10.48 10.62
CA ARG A 15 -0.52 -10.31 10.53
C ARG A 15 0.08 -10.25 11.93
N GLU A 16 1.11 -11.05 12.17
CA GLU A 16 1.97 -10.91 13.32
C GLU A 16 2.94 -9.75 13.05
N GLU A 17 2.70 -8.58 13.65
CA GLU A 17 3.45 -7.35 13.36
C GLU A 17 4.96 -7.50 13.58
N ALA A 18 5.37 -8.10 14.71
CA ALA A 18 6.79 -8.22 15.06
C ALA A 18 7.58 -9.09 14.07
N ALA A 19 6.98 -10.16 13.57
CA ALA A 19 7.63 -11.10 12.67
C ALA A 19 7.28 -10.86 11.18
N HIS A 20 6.34 -9.94 10.89
CA HIS A 20 5.76 -9.75 9.57
C HIS A 20 5.26 -11.06 8.92
N ARG A 21 4.65 -11.95 9.71
CA ARG A 21 4.09 -13.23 9.25
C ARG A 21 2.58 -13.14 9.11
N TYR A 22 2.04 -13.79 8.09
CA TYR A 22 0.62 -13.74 7.76
C TYR A 22 -0.01 -15.09 8.00
N TRP A 23 -1.22 -15.09 8.55
CA TRP A 23 -1.96 -16.29 8.92
C TRP A 23 -3.40 -16.19 8.45
N LEU A 24 -3.97 -17.28 7.93
CA LEU A 24 -5.40 -17.43 7.69
C LEU A 24 -5.91 -18.59 8.54
N GLY A 25 -6.54 -18.28 9.68
CA GLY A 25 -6.78 -19.29 10.71
C GLY A 25 -5.44 -19.91 11.16
N ASP A 26 -5.32 -21.24 11.03
CA ASP A 26 -4.09 -21.98 11.36
C ASP A 26 -3.08 -22.05 10.20
N HIS A 27 -3.44 -21.53 9.02
CA HIS A 27 -2.57 -21.57 7.84
C HIS A 27 -1.56 -20.44 7.85
N LEU A 28 -0.29 -20.77 8.06
CA LEU A 28 0.82 -19.82 7.92
C LEU A 28 1.23 -19.66 6.45
N PHE A 29 1.25 -18.42 5.97
CA PHE A 29 1.84 -18.12 4.66
C PHE A 29 3.37 -18.04 4.76
N PRO A 30 4.11 -18.86 3.99
CA PRO A 30 5.58 -18.88 4.02
C PRO A 30 6.21 -17.71 3.26
N VAL A 31 5.44 -17.02 2.42
CA VAL A 31 5.94 -15.98 1.52
C VAL A 31 5.03 -14.76 1.56
N SER A 32 5.63 -13.57 1.53
CA SER A 32 4.93 -12.30 1.36
C SER A 32 5.33 -11.58 0.08
N ILE A 33 4.51 -10.63 -0.39
CA ILE A 33 4.84 -9.77 -1.54
C ILE A 33 6.22 -9.12 -1.37
N THR A 34 6.45 -8.49 -0.21
CA THR A 34 7.74 -7.84 0.11
C THR A 34 8.88 -8.85 0.15
N GLY A 35 8.64 -10.07 0.65
CA GLY A 35 9.62 -11.17 0.66
C GLY A 35 10.07 -11.60 -0.74
N VAL A 36 9.12 -11.68 -1.69
CA VAL A 36 9.42 -11.98 -3.10
C VAL A 36 10.27 -10.89 -3.72
N LEU A 37 9.89 -9.62 -3.55
CA LEU A 37 10.62 -8.50 -4.14
C LEU A 37 12.02 -8.34 -3.54
N ALA A 38 12.14 -8.52 -2.21
CA ALA A 38 13.43 -8.50 -1.52
C ALA A 38 14.37 -9.61 -2.02
N HIS A 39 13.85 -10.75 -2.50
CA HIS A 39 14.70 -11.80 -3.08
C HIS A 39 15.47 -11.31 -4.30
N GLY A 40 14.88 -10.45 -5.13
CA GLY A 40 15.51 -9.90 -6.34
C GLY A 40 16.63 -8.90 -6.06
N LEU A 41 16.84 -8.47 -4.82
CA LEU A 41 17.91 -7.54 -4.44
C LEU A 41 19.25 -8.26 -4.27
N SER A 42 20.33 -7.66 -4.78
CA SER A 42 21.69 -8.13 -4.54
C SER A 42 22.05 -8.06 -3.06
N SER A 43 23.02 -8.86 -2.62
CA SER A 43 23.49 -8.85 -1.22
C SER A 43 24.02 -7.47 -0.81
N THR A 44 24.68 -6.75 -1.71
CA THR A 44 25.14 -5.38 -1.51
C THR A 44 23.98 -4.40 -1.35
N ALA A 45 22.94 -4.50 -2.20
CA ALA A 45 21.76 -3.66 -2.09
C ALA A 45 21.02 -3.89 -0.75
N LYS A 46 20.87 -5.16 -0.35
CA LYS A 46 20.28 -5.51 0.94
C LYS A 46 21.03 -4.88 2.10
N ARG A 47 22.35 -5.05 2.17
CA ARG A 47 23.18 -4.44 3.23
C ARG A 47 23.05 -2.92 3.28
N ALA A 48 23.00 -2.25 2.12
CA ALA A 48 22.85 -0.80 2.07
C ALA A 48 21.48 -0.31 2.58
N ILE A 49 20.41 -1.07 2.32
CA ILE A 49 19.07 -0.79 2.85
C ILE A 49 19.04 -0.98 4.37
N GLU A 50 19.56 -2.12 4.85
CA GLU A 50 19.63 -2.43 6.28
C GLU A 50 20.44 -1.39 7.07
N ALA A 51 21.59 -0.97 6.54
CA ALA A 51 22.44 0.02 7.19
C ALA A 51 21.74 1.37 7.42
N LYS A 52 20.70 1.68 6.62
CA LYS A 52 19.92 2.91 6.74
C LYS A 52 18.57 2.70 7.42
N ARG A 53 18.21 1.45 7.79
CA ARG A 53 16.91 1.10 8.41
C ARG A 53 16.55 1.99 9.60
N PRO A 54 17.44 2.25 10.57
CA PRO A 54 17.10 3.10 11.72
C PRO A 54 16.69 4.53 11.35
N VAL A 55 17.03 4.99 10.14
CA VAL A 55 16.68 6.32 9.63
C VAL A 55 15.36 6.32 8.87
N TRP A 56 15.13 5.33 7.99
CA TRP A 56 13.96 5.32 7.11
C TRP A 56 12.76 4.57 7.68
N GLU A 57 12.97 3.55 8.51
CA GLU A 57 11.88 2.70 9.01
C GLU A 57 10.96 3.43 9.97
N PRO A 58 11.44 4.16 11.02
CA PRO A 58 10.55 4.89 11.90
C PRO A 58 9.75 5.96 11.15
N ARG A 59 10.36 6.60 10.15
CA ARG A 59 9.66 7.54 9.25
C ARG A 59 8.55 6.84 8.48
N GLY A 60 8.87 5.73 7.81
CA GLY A 60 7.91 4.97 7.03
C GLY A 60 6.71 4.57 7.89
N THR A 61 6.98 3.90 9.02
CA THR A 61 5.93 3.43 9.94
C THR A 61 5.04 4.56 10.43
N THR A 62 5.60 5.69 10.88
CA THR A 62 4.78 6.80 11.38
C THR A 62 3.96 7.47 10.27
N VAL A 63 4.51 7.63 9.06
CA VAL A 63 3.76 8.27 7.96
C VAL A 63 2.65 7.37 7.42
N HIS A 64 2.88 6.05 7.33
CA HIS A 64 1.82 5.09 6.99
C HIS A 64 0.72 5.07 8.05
N SER A 65 1.10 4.98 9.33
CA SER A 65 0.13 5.02 10.44
C SER A 65 -0.70 6.29 10.43
N ALA A 66 -0.10 7.45 10.13
CA ALA A 66 -0.83 8.71 10.01
C ALA A 66 -1.85 8.68 8.84
N LEU A 67 -1.46 8.14 7.67
CA LEU A 67 -2.38 7.99 6.54
C LEU A 67 -3.53 7.04 6.89
N GLU A 68 -3.23 5.90 7.50
CA GLU A 68 -4.25 4.92 7.90
C GLU A 68 -5.29 5.54 8.83
N HIS A 69 -4.85 6.17 9.93
CA HIS A 69 -5.75 6.81 10.88
C HIS A 69 -6.55 7.94 10.23
N TYR A 70 -5.93 8.69 9.31
CA TYR A 70 -6.61 9.76 8.61
C TYR A 70 -7.71 9.19 7.70
N SER A 71 -7.39 8.15 6.95
CA SER A 71 -8.33 7.48 6.04
C SER A 71 -9.51 6.87 6.80
N GLN A 72 -9.26 6.22 7.94
CA GLN A 72 -10.31 5.70 8.81
C GLN A 72 -11.17 6.84 9.38
N ALA A 73 -10.56 7.88 9.94
CA ALA A 73 -11.29 9.01 10.51
C ALA A 73 -12.16 9.74 9.48
N ARG A 74 -11.58 10.07 8.32
CA ARG A 74 -12.24 10.86 7.28
C ARG A 74 -13.26 10.04 6.49
N PHE A 75 -12.85 8.88 5.95
CA PHE A 75 -13.65 8.18 4.94
C PHE A 75 -14.43 6.97 5.48
N LEU A 76 -14.01 6.35 6.59
CA LEU A 76 -14.78 5.28 7.22
C LEU A 76 -15.77 5.84 8.25
N VAL A 77 -15.30 6.70 9.15
CA VAL A 77 -16.12 7.30 10.22
C VAL A 77 -16.90 8.52 9.71
N GLY A 78 -16.44 9.19 8.65
CA GLY A 78 -17.11 10.34 8.06
C GLY A 78 -16.81 11.68 8.75
N ARG A 79 -15.64 11.82 9.39
CA ARG A 79 -15.21 13.11 9.97
C ARG A 79 -14.85 14.10 8.86
N SER A 80 -14.99 15.39 9.15
CA SER A 80 -14.49 16.43 8.23
C SER A 80 -12.97 16.33 8.06
N PRO A 81 -12.39 16.85 6.96
CA PRO A 81 -10.95 16.86 6.76
C PRO A 81 -10.19 17.48 7.94
N GLU A 82 -10.69 18.58 8.51
CA GLU A 82 -10.09 19.28 9.66
C GLU A 82 -10.12 18.43 10.92
N GLN A 83 -11.24 17.76 11.20
CA GLN A 83 -11.40 16.87 12.34
C GLN A 83 -10.51 15.63 12.22
N ALA A 84 -10.35 15.10 11.01
CA ALA A 84 -9.45 13.99 10.73
C ALA A 84 -7.99 14.42 10.93
N LEU A 85 -7.57 15.58 10.40
CA LEU A 85 -6.22 16.12 10.60
C LEU A 85 -5.90 16.32 12.09
N LEU A 86 -6.82 16.92 12.85
CA LEU A 86 -6.62 17.16 14.29
C LEU A 86 -6.41 15.85 15.07
N ALA A 87 -7.09 14.76 14.67
CA ALA A 87 -6.90 13.46 15.30
C ALA A 87 -5.49 12.89 15.07
N ILE A 88 -4.86 13.22 13.93
CA ILE A 88 -3.49 12.77 13.60
C ILE A 88 -2.44 13.53 14.39
N GLU A 89 -2.69 14.79 14.73
CA GLU A 89 -1.73 15.59 15.50
C GLU A 89 -1.40 14.99 16.87
N GLN A 90 -2.33 14.20 17.42
CA GLN A 90 -2.18 13.52 18.71
C GLN A 90 -1.46 12.16 18.61
N LEU A 91 -1.12 11.69 17.41
CA LEU A 91 -0.45 10.40 17.25
C LEU A 91 1.02 10.45 17.71
N PRO A 92 1.52 9.38 18.36
CA PRO A 92 2.92 9.28 18.73
C PRO A 92 3.86 9.47 17.54
N GLY A 93 4.84 10.37 17.69
CA GLY A 93 5.84 10.63 16.66
C GLY A 93 5.38 11.55 15.52
N HIS A 94 4.11 11.99 15.49
CA HIS A 94 3.57 12.88 14.45
C HIS A 94 4.46 14.11 14.24
N HIS A 95 4.79 14.85 15.30
CA HIS A 95 5.57 16.07 15.20
C HIS A 95 6.95 15.87 14.54
N ARG A 96 7.57 14.71 14.73
CA ARG A 96 8.90 14.39 14.17
C ARG A 96 8.87 14.26 12.65
N TYR A 97 7.76 13.79 12.10
CA TYR A 97 7.59 13.53 10.66
C TYR A 97 6.50 14.39 10.02
N ARG A 98 6.10 15.48 10.70
CA ARG A 98 5.04 16.40 10.26
C ARG A 98 5.24 16.88 8.82
N ASP A 99 6.48 17.16 8.43
CA ASP A 99 6.81 17.65 7.08
C ASP A 99 6.54 16.61 5.99
N TRP A 100 6.49 15.32 6.31
CA TRP A 100 6.07 14.26 5.39
C TRP A 100 4.56 14.02 5.44
N ILE A 101 3.98 14.11 6.64
CA ILE A 101 2.60 13.75 6.91
C ILE A 101 1.65 14.81 6.35
N LEU A 102 1.83 16.08 6.67
CA LEU A 102 0.83 17.11 6.32
C LEU A 102 0.63 17.26 4.81
N PRO A 103 1.68 17.38 3.97
CA PRO A 103 1.48 17.47 2.52
C PRO A 103 0.75 16.25 1.96
N LEU A 104 1.00 15.05 2.52
CA LEU A 104 0.33 13.82 2.12
C LEU A 104 -1.17 13.84 2.45
N LEU A 105 -1.54 14.25 3.67
CA LEU A 105 -2.94 14.28 4.11
C LEU A 105 -3.74 15.44 3.49
N GLN A 106 -3.04 16.44 2.94
CA GLN A 106 -3.63 17.61 2.28
C GLN A 106 -3.64 17.50 0.74
N LEU A 107 -3.33 16.33 0.17
CA LEU A 107 -3.46 16.11 -1.26
C LEU A 107 -4.91 16.36 -1.72
N LEU A 108 -5.07 17.18 -2.77
CA LEU A 108 -6.37 17.41 -3.43
C LEU A 108 -7.03 16.11 -3.92
N LEU A 109 -6.21 15.09 -4.21
CA LEU A 109 -6.67 13.74 -4.54
C LEU A 109 -7.79 13.25 -3.60
N TRP A 110 -7.66 13.53 -2.30
CA TRP A 110 -8.60 13.07 -1.28
C TRP A 110 -10.00 13.67 -1.37
N ASP A 111 -10.14 14.80 -2.06
CA ASP A 111 -11.42 15.45 -2.30
C ASP A 111 -12.09 14.92 -3.59
N GLU A 112 -11.33 14.22 -4.44
CA GLU A 112 -11.74 13.81 -5.78
C GLU A 112 -12.03 12.31 -5.90
N VAL A 113 -11.74 11.52 -4.86
CA VAL A 113 -11.82 10.06 -4.88
C VAL A 113 -12.67 9.50 -3.75
N GLN A 114 -13.15 8.28 -3.96
CA GLN A 114 -13.81 7.49 -2.94
C GLN A 114 -12.85 6.43 -2.40
N VAL A 115 -12.32 6.61 -1.20
CA VAL A 115 -11.46 5.61 -0.56
C VAL A 115 -12.30 4.36 -0.23
N ILE A 116 -11.79 3.19 -0.63
CA ILE A 116 -12.46 1.89 -0.46
C ILE A 116 -11.63 0.89 0.36
N ALA A 117 -10.37 1.18 0.65
CA ALA A 117 -9.52 0.37 1.52
C ALA A 117 -8.38 1.19 2.12
N SER A 118 -7.94 0.80 3.32
CA SER A 118 -6.77 1.33 4.03
C SER A 118 -6.11 0.21 4.81
N GLU A 119 -4.79 0.06 4.72
CA GLU A 119 -3.97 -0.98 5.38
C GLU A 119 -4.60 -2.39 5.29
N ARG A 120 -5.11 -2.73 4.09
CA ARG A 120 -5.86 -3.97 3.89
C ARG A 120 -4.92 -5.16 3.75
N LEU A 121 -5.11 -6.17 4.59
CA LEU A 121 -4.48 -7.48 4.44
C LEU A 121 -5.17 -8.30 3.33
N SER A 122 -4.38 -9.03 2.56
CA SER A 122 -4.85 -9.92 1.50
C SER A 122 -3.99 -11.17 1.37
N CYS A 123 -4.52 -12.20 0.71
CA CYS A 123 -3.81 -13.47 0.53
C CYS A 123 -4.23 -14.22 -0.74
N CYS A 124 -3.47 -15.25 -1.11
CA CYS A 124 -3.77 -16.16 -2.20
C CYS A 124 -3.31 -17.57 -1.79
N LEU A 125 -4.27 -18.44 -1.44
CA LEU A 125 -3.99 -19.82 -1.03
C LEU A 125 -3.32 -20.63 -2.16
N THR A 126 -3.77 -20.48 -3.40
CA THR A 126 -3.21 -21.17 -4.57
C THR A 126 -1.72 -20.89 -4.78
N ARG A 127 -1.26 -19.67 -4.44
CA ARG A 127 0.15 -19.27 -4.53
C ARG A 127 0.88 -19.36 -3.19
N ASN A 128 0.18 -19.74 -2.13
CA ASN A 128 0.63 -19.73 -0.74
C ASN A 128 1.36 -18.43 -0.36
N LEU A 129 0.71 -17.30 -0.65
CA LEU A 129 1.28 -15.95 -0.62
C LEU A 129 0.33 -14.97 0.08
N ALA A 130 0.88 -14.04 0.86
CA ALA A 130 0.10 -12.99 1.52
C ALA A 130 0.78 -11.62 1.50
N GLY A 131 0.06 -10.58 1.91
CA GLY A 131 0.58 -9.21 1.96
C GLY A 131 -0.43 -8.23 2.52
N GLY A 132 0.00 -7.01 2.80
CA GLY A 132 -0.87 -5.89 3.11
C GLY A 132 -0.54 -4.72 2.19
N PHE A 133 -1.55 -4.01 1.70
CA PHE A 133 -1.37 -2.83 0.86
C PHE A 133 -1.96 -1.58 1.54
N ASP A 134 -1.36 -0.43 1.24
CA ASP A 134 -1.61 0.79 2.00
C ASP A 134 -3.03 1.34 1.79
N GLY A 135 -3.55 1.24 0.56
CA GLY A 135 -4.99 1.44 0.34
C GLY A 135 -5.43 1.41 -1.11
N ALA A 136 -6.71 1.73 -1.32
CA ALA A 136 -7.30 1.84 -2.64
C ALA A 136 -8.44 2.85 -2.67
N TYR A 137 -8.76 3.34 -3.87
CA TYR A 137 -9.89 4.23 -4.10
C TYR A 137 -10.57 3.94 -5.45
N ALA A 138 -11.85 4.28 -5.55
CA ALA A 138 -12.55 4.45 -6.82
C ALA A 138 -12.45 5.92 -7.27
N SER A 139 -12.27 6.15 -8.57
CA SER A 139 -12.15 7.50 -9.14
C SER A 139 -13.37 7.84 -10.01
N PRO A 140 -14.29 8.69 -9.53
CA PRO A 140 -15.44 9.13 -10.34
C PRO A 140 -15.02 9.75 -11.68
N ALA A 141 -14.04 10.65 -11.66
CA ALA A 141 -13.58 11.34 -12.87
C ALA A 141 -12.99 10.40 -13.94
N LEU A 142 -12.24 9.36 -13.53
CA LEU A 142 -11.76 8.34 -14.46
C LEU A 142 -12.90 7.41 -14.90
N SER A 143 -13.82 7.10 -14.00
CA SER A 143 -14.97 6.24 -14.30
C SER A 143 -15.85 6.84 -15.38
N ASP A 144 -16.17 8.14 -15.27
CA ASP A 144 -16.93 8.88 -16.27
C ASP A 144 -16.22 8.88 -17.63
N ARG A 145 -14.90 9.05 -17.62
CA ARG A 145 -14.09 9.05 -18.84
C ARG A 145 -14.05 7.69 -19.52
N TRP A 146 -14.02 6.59 -18.75
CA TRP A 146 -13.82 5.23 -19.27
C TRP A 146 -15.12 4.44 -19.42
N GLY A 147 -16.25 4.98 -18.96
CA GLY A 147 -17.57 4.37 -19.08
C GLY A 147 -17.80 3.16 -18.15
N HIS A 148 -16.96 2.96 -17.14
CA HIS A 148 -17.09 1.93 -16.11
C HIS A 148 -16.39 2.37 -14.83
N GLU A 149 -16.70 1.74 -13.69
CA GLU A 149 -16.02 2.04 -12.43
C GLU A 149 -14.51 1.78 -12.54
N VAL A 150 -13.69 2.79 -12.28
CA VAL A 150 -12.23 2.70 -12.28
C VAL A 150 -11.71 2.67 -10.85
N ARG A 151 -11.08 1.56 -10.48
CA ARG A 151 -10.46 1.34 -9.16
C ARG A 151 -8.94 1.43 -9.24
N VAL A 152 -8.35 2.14 -8.31
CA VAL A 152 -6.91 2.34 -8.20
C VAL A 152 -6.41 1.76 -6.89
N LEU A 153 -5.45 0.82 -6.99
CA LEU A 153 -4.68 0.36 -5.84
C LEU A 153 -3.48 1.27 -5.67
N TYR A 154 -3.26 1.80 -4.46
CA TYR A 154 -2.10 2.64 -4.19
C TYR A 154 -1.17 2.07 -3.13
N ASP A 155 0.07 2.50 -3.22
CA ASP A 155 1.14 2.19 -2.28
C ASP A 155 1.82 3.53 -1.90
N LEU A 156 1.96 3.77 -0.61
CA LEU A 156 2.61 4.94 -0.04
C LEU A 156 4.10 4.66 0.10
N LYS A 157 4.92 5.62 -0.30
CA LYS A 157 6.37 5.56 -0.12
C LYS A 157 6.91 6.89 0.41
N THR A 158 7.71 6.80 1.47
CA THR A 158 8.43 7.95 2.01
C THR A 158 9.83 8.06 1.42
N LEU A 159 10.23 9.27 1.05
CA LEU A 159 11.54 9.58 0.51
C LEU A 159 12.27 10.56 1.43
N SER A 160 13.61 10.55 1.41
CA SER A 160 14.37 11.67 1.98
C SER A 160 14.18 12.92 1.12
N ALA A 161 14.65 14.08 1.61
CA ALA A 161 14.59 15.35 0.85
C ALA A 161 15.19 15.24 -0.57
N HIS A 162 16.22 14.40 -0.75
CA HIS A 162 16.86 14.15 -2.05
C HIS A 162 16.52 12.78 -2.65
N GLY A 163 15.57 12.06 -2.05
CA GLY A 163 15.12 10.77 -2.54
C GLY A 163 14.40 10.92 -3.88
N ARG A 164 14.57 9.94 -4.75
CA ARG A 164 13.93 9.91 -6.07
C ARG A 164 12.85 8.83 -6.11
N PRO A 165 11.71 9.09 -6.78
CA PRO A 165 10.75 8.06 -7.12
C PRO A 165 11.42 6.89 -7.85
N TYR A 166 10.85 5.70 -7.66
CA TYR A 166 11.27 4.47 -8.32
C TYR A 166 10.02 3.66 -8.69
N SER A 167 10.18 2.65 -9.53
CA SER A 167 9.02 1.83 -9.93
C SER A 167 8.59 0.91 -8.79
N THR A 168 7.31 1.00 -8.45
CA THR A 168 6.59 0.16 -7.49
C THR A 168 5.64 -0.83 -8.19
N ALA A 169 5.63 -0.85 -9.53
CA ALA A 169 4.69 -1.62 -10.34
C ALA A 169 4.63 -3.12 -9.96
N ALA A 170 5.78 -3.72 -9.63
CA ALA A 170 5.82 -5.12 -9.20
C ALA A 170 5.13 -5.34 -7.84
N GLN A 171 5.25 -4.38 -6.90
CA GLN A 171 4.58 -4.46 -5.61
C GLN A 171 3.06 -4.32 -5.77
N LEU A 172 2.63 -3.29 -6.51
CA LEU A 172 1.22 -3.06 -6.85
C LEU A 172 0.61 -4.27 -7.57
N GLY A 173 1.31 -4.84 -8.56
CA GLY A 173 0.87 -6.05 -9.27
C GLY A 173 0.78 -7.29 -8.38
N GLY A 174 1.67 -7.41 -7.39
CA GLY A 174 1.60 -8.44 -6.37
C GLY A 174 0.33 -8.32 -5.53
N TYR A 175 -0.04 -7.12 -5.12
CA TYR A 175 -1.29 -6.89 -4.39
C TYR A 175 -2.53 -7.09 -5.27
N MET A 176 -2.51 -6.66 -6.53
CA MET A 176 -3.58 -6.94 -7.49
C MET A 176 -3.82 -8.45 -7.68
N VAL A 177 -2.76 -9.26 -7.62
CA VAL A 177 -2.86 -10.72 -7.63
C VAL A 177 -3.57 -11.26 -6.39
N LEU A 178 -3.22 -10.76 -5.20
CA LEU A 178 -3.85 -11.21 -3.96
C LEU A 178 -5.33 -10.87 -3.97
N GLU A 179 -5.66 -9.63 -4.34
CA GLU A 179 -7.03 -9.15 -4.39
C GLU A 179 -7.87 -9.83 -5.46
N ALA A 180 -7.29 -10.20 -6.61
CA ALA A 180 -7.98 -11.01 -7.61
C ALA A 180 -8.39 -12.39 -7.07
N ALA A 181 -7.63 -12.97 -6.13
CA ALA A 181 -8.01 -14.21 -5.45
C ALA A 181 -9.22 -14.04 -4.50
N GLN A 182 -9.54 -12.79 -4.16
CA GLN A 182 -10.70 -12.42 -3.33
C GLN A 182 -11.87 -11.90 -4.18
N GLY A 183 -11.77 -11.92 -5.51
CA GLY A 183 -12.78 -11.37 -6.42
C GLY A 183 -12.71 -9.85 -6.60
N ASN A 184 -11.68 -9.19 -6.07
CA ASN A 184 -11.47 -7.75 -6.24
C ASN A 184 -10.54 -7.47 -7.43
N HIS A 185 -10.88 -6.45 -8.20
CA HIS A 185 -10.12 -6.05 -9.37
C HIS A 185 -9.81 -4.56 -9.33
N TYR A 186 -8.62 -4.20 -9.82
CA TYR A 186 -8.13 -2.84 -9.94
C TYR A 186 -7.63 -2.62 -11.36
N ASP A 187 -7.91 -1.45 -11.91
CA ASP A 187 -7.59 -1.07 -13.29
C ASP A 187 -6.22 -0.41 -13.37
N LEU A 188 -5.85 0.30 -12.29
CA LEU A 188 -4.63 1.09 -12.22
C LEU A 188 -3.91 0.87 -10.89
N GLY A 189 -2.59 1.04 -10.94
CA GLY A 189 -1.73 1.19 -9.78
C GLY A 189 -1.22 2.63 -9.67
N GLN A 190 -1.03 3.14 -8.45
CA GLN A 190 -0.41 4.43 -8.23
C GLN A 190 0.50 4.40 -6.99
N THR A 191 1.58 5.17 -7.00
CA THR A 191 2.34 5.40 -5.77
C THR A 191 2.15 6.81 -5.27
N LEU A 192 1.87 6.95 -3.98
CA LEU A 192 1.87 8.23 -3.30
C LEU A 192 3.26 8.46 -2.73
N TRP A 193 3.94 9.48 -3.23
CA TRP A 193 5.26 9.86 -2.75
C TRP A 193 5.13 10.93 -1.69
N SER A 194 5.65 10.67 -0.49
CA SER A 194 5.73 11.63 0.59
C SER A 194 7.20 12.01 0.86
N LYS A 195 7.47 13.31 0.92
CA LYS A 195 8.76 13.94 1.17
C LYS A 195 8.59 15.11 2.14
N PRO A 196 9.68 15.64 2.72
CA PRO A 196 9.57 16.87 3.50
C PRO A 196 8.99 18.00 2.66
N GLY A 197 7.87 18.57 3.09
CA GLY A 197 7.22 19.72 2.48
C GLY A 197 6.44 19.45 1.21
N GLU A 198 6.47 18.23 0.66
CA GLU A 198 5.76 17.88 -0.57
C GLU A 198 5.23 16.45 -0.55
N ALA A 199 4.06 16.25 -1.14
CA ALA A 199 3.56 14.94 -1.50
C ALA A 199 2.96 14.99 -2.91
N ALA A 200 3.08 13.91 -3.65
CA ALA A 200 2.50 13.82 -4.98
C ALA A 200 2.16 12.38 -5.36
N PRO A 201 1.04 12.16 -6.04
CA PRO A 201 0.80 10.90 -6.73
C PRO A 201 1.77 10.72 -7.90
N SER A 202 2.18 9.50 -8.18
CA SER A 202 2.85 9.14 -9.43
C SER A 202 1.87 9.21 -10.61
N THR A 203 2.42 9.17 -11.82
CA THR A 203 1.63 8.73 -12.96
C THR A 203 1.08 7.33 -12.71
N PHE A 204 -0.06 7.02 -13.33
CA PHE A 204 -0.67 5.70 -13.20
C PHE A 204 0.18 4.63 -13.89
N TYR A 205 0.27 3.48 -13.23
CA TYR A 205 0.66 2.22 -13.85
C TYR A 205 -0.60 1.51 -14.34
N SER A 206 -0.59 0.98 -15.56
CA SER A 206 -1.69 0.13 -16.00
C SER A 206 -1.67 -1.21 -15.25
N ARG A 207 -2.82 -1.87 -15.15
CA ARG A 207 -2.91 -3.23 -14.61
C ARG A 207 -1.93 -4.19 -15.29
N GLU A 208 -1.82 -4.15 -16.62
CA GLU A 208 -0.91 -5.01 -17.39
C GLU A 208 0.54 -4.76 -17.01
N GLN A 209 0.95 -3.49 -16.86
CA GLN A 209 2.30 -3.13 -16.43
C GLN A 209 2.61 -3.68 -15.04
N CYS A 210 1.68 -3.51 -14.10
CA CYS A 210 1.81 -4.02 -12.74
C CYS A 210 1.91 -5.55 -12.72
N LEU A 211 0.99 -6.25 -13.39
CA LEU A 211 0.95 -7.71 -13.42
C LEU A 211 2.16 -8.31 -14.13
N ALA A 212 2.64 -7.70 -15.23
CA ALA A 212 3.85 -8.14 -15.92
C ALA A 212 5.09 -7.97 -15.04
N ALA A 213 5.22 -6.81 -14.37
CA ALA A 213 6.33 -6.56 -13.45
C ALA A 213 6.34 -7.55 -12.28
N TRP A 214 5.16 -7.86 -11.71
CA TRP A 214 5.01 -8.88 -10.68
C TRP A 214 5.35 -10.28 -11.20
N ALA A 215 4.82 -10.69 -12.36
CA ALA A 215 5.08 -12.00 -12.94
C ALA A 215 6.58 -12.24 -13.16
N ALA A 216 7.32 -11.22 -13.60
CA ALA A 216 8.77 -11.28 -13.74
C ALA A 216 9.47 -11.45 -12.37
N ALA A 217 9.04 -10.74 -11.33
CA ALA A 217 9.59 -10.87 -9.98
C ALA A 217 9.29 -12.25 -9.36
N TRP A 218 8.04 -12.70 -9.47
CA TRP A 218 7.59 -14.00 -9.00
C TRP A 218 8.33 -15.15 -9.68
N SER A 219 8.47 -15.10 -11.01
CA SER A 219 9.19 -16.13 -11.76
C SER A 219 10.65 -16.27 -11.31
N ARG A 220 11.35 -15.13 -11.10
CA ARG A 220 12.71 -15.14 -10.55
C ARG A 220 12.77 -15.75 -9.16
N TYR A 221 11.80 -15.42 -8.31
CA TYR A 221 11.69 -16.01 -6.97
C TYR A 221 11.50 -17.53 -7.04
N CYS A 222 10.55 -18.03 -7.83
CA CYS A 222 10.29 -19.47 -7.97
C CYS A 222 11.46 -20.25 -8.57
N LEU A 223 12.23 -19.66 -9.49
CA LEU A 223 13.42 -20.31 -10.04
C LEU A 223 14.52 -20.50 -8.98
N ALA A 224 14.68 -19.53 -8.08
CA ALA A 224 15.73 -19.55 -7.05
C ALA A 224 15.30 -20.29 -5.77
N ARG A 225 14.02 -20.22 -5.44
CA ARG A 225 13.37 -20.91 -4.33
C ARG A 225 12.38 -21.84 -4.97
N ARG A 226 12.73 -23.12 -5.21
CA ARG A 226 11.74 -24.13 -5.62
C ARG A 226 10.61 -24.07 -4.59
N PRO A 227 9.43 -23.49 -4.90
CA PRO A 227 8.45 -23.24 -3.86
C PRO A 227 7.74 -24.54 -3.44
N PHE A 228 7.96 -25.63 -4.21
CA PHE A 228 7.51 -27.01 -4.01
C PHE A 228 8.50 -27.93 -4.73
#